data_AF-A0A1I8B687-F1
#
_entry.id   AF-A0A1I8B687-F1
#
_cell.length_a   1.000
_cell.length_b   1.000
_cell.length_c   1.000
_cell.angle_alpha   90.00
_cell.angle_beta   90.00
_cell.angle_gamma   90.00
#
_symmetry.space_group_name_H-M   'P 1'
#
loop_
_entity.id
_entity.type
_entity.pdbx_description
1 polymer ?
#
loop_
_entity_poly.entity_id
_entity_poly.type
_entity_poly.pdbx_seq_one_letter_code
_entity_poly.pdbx_strand_id
1 'polypeptide(L)'
;MSYYSELLKNVVIVNPPRVLNVLMKIISLILPAKVINRIHIAVQHSDIPKWISNESIPVAYGGLKIIKDAEVAETGCNMQKELGDDDFRREGAIWEKYGINQKTLNYENCIIAAGDSYLQILDAKKGQILIFEYFANRNFEVIVEDEYGNYLLPRFKMSTPLLAEEGAVPIKENGKLNFELRNLSRMMKMKLRIALRLIN
;
A
#
# COMPACT_ATOMS: atom_id res chain seq x y z
N MET A 1 -7.16 10.22 -16.03
CA MET A 1 -6.33 9.61 -17.10
C MET A 1 -6.16 10.47 -18.35
N SER A 2 -7.04 11.44 -18.64
CA SER A 2 -6.92 12.34 -19.81
C SER A 2 -5.67 13.23 -19.82
N TYR A 3 -5.10 13.54 -18.66
CA TYR A 3 -3.98 14.48 -18.56
C TYR A 3 -2.68 13.95 -19.20
N TYR A 4 -2.41 12.64 -19.12
CA TYR A 4 -1.17 12.05 -19.63
C TYR A 4 -1.33 11.34 -20.98
N SER A 5 -2.56 11.23 -21.51
CA SER A 5 -2.80 10.50 -22.77
C SER A 5 -2.18 11.17 -23.98
N GLU A 6 -2.01 12.49 -23.98
CA GLU A 6 -1.37 13.22 -25.08
C GLU A 6 0.16 13.13 -25.06
N LEU A 7 0.77 12.77 -23.92
CA LEU A 7 2.22 12.62 -23.79
C LEU A 7 2.73 11.24 -24.25
N LEU A 8 1.85 10.23 -24.31
CA LEU A 8 2.22 8.88 -24.67
C LEU A 8 2.33 8.73 -26.20
N LYS A 9 3.55 8.62 -26.74
CA LYS A 9 3.76 8.45 -28.19
C LYS A 9 3.51 7.01 -28.67
N ASN A 10 4.23 6.04 -28.11
CA ASN A 10 4.12 4.61 -28.42
C ASN A 10 4.41 3.79 -27.16
N VAL A 11 3.75 2.64 -27.03
CA VAL A 11 4.09 1.58 -26.08
C VAL A 11 4.46 0.36 -26.91
N VAL A 12 5.64 -0.21 -26.71
CA VAL A 12 6.06 -1.43 -27.42
C VAL A 12 6.22 -2.54 -26.39
N ILE A 13 5.43 -3.60 -26.53
CA ILE A 13 5.50 -4.80 -25.70
C ILE A 13 6.36 -5.83 -26.41
N VAL A 14 7.51 -6.16 -25.83
CA VAL A 14 8.48 -7.12 -26.37
C VAL A 14 8.33 -8.46 -25.64
N ASN A 15 8.47 -9.57 -26.37
CA ASN A 15 8.36 -10.93 -25.83
C ASN A 15 7.07 -11.13 -25.01
N PRO A 16 5.90 -10.95 -25.64
CA PRO A 16 4.64 -10.94 -24.92
C PRO A 16 4.31 -12.32 -24.31
N PRO A 17 3.74 -12.37 -23.10
CA PRO A 17 3.28 -13.64 -22.54
C PRO A 17 2.08 -14.18 -23.32
N ARG A 18 1.86 -15.50 -23.28
CA ARG A 18 0.73 -16.16 -23.97
C ARG A 18 -0.65 -15.61 -23.56
N VAL A 19 -0.74 -15.01 -22.37
CA VAL A 19 -1.98 -14.41 -21.83
C VAL A 19 -2.21 -12.95 -22.28
N LEU A 20 -1.35 -12.38 -23.13
CA LEU A 20 -1.46 -10.96 -23.51
C LEU A 20 -2.83 -10.61 -24.11
N ASN A 21 -3.45 -11.50 -24.88
CA ASN A 21 -4.78 -11.26 -25.44
C ASN A 21 -5.87 -11.05 -24.37
N VAL A 22 -5.74 -11.72 -23.22
CA VAL A 22 -6.64 -11.53 -22.07
C VAL A 22 -6.34 -10.21 -21.38
N LEU A 23 -5.06 -9.90 -21.17
CA LEU A 23 -4.63 -8.62 -20.58
C LEU A 23 -5.09 -7.43 -21.43
N MET A 24 -4.98 -7.51 -22.75
CA MET A 24 -5.42 -6.44 -23.67
C MET A 24 -6.93 -6.19 -23.59
N LYS A 25 -7.75 -7.23 -23.38
CA LYS A 25 -9.19 -7.05 -23.14
C LYS A 25 -9.44 -6.27 -21.86
N ILE A 26 -8.74 -6.60 -20.77
CA ILE A 26 -8.85 -5.87 -19.49
C ILE A 26 -8.41 -4.41 -19.67
N ILE A 27 -7.27 -4.18 -20.34
CA ILE A 27 -6.74 -2.84 -20.63
C ILE A 27 -7.75 -2.01 -21.43
N SER A 28 -8.45 -2.62 -22.39
CA SER A 28 -9.44 -1.93 -23.23
C SER A 28 -10.67 -1.41 -22.47
N LEU A 29 -10.96 -1.95 -21.28
CA LEU A 29 -12.03 -1.45 -20.40
C LEU A 29 -11.63 -0.19 -19.64
N ILE A 30 -10.33 0.04 -19.49
CA ILE A 30 -9.77 1.12 -18.65
C ILE A 30 -9.26 2.27 -19.51
N LEU A 31 -8.62 1.95 -20.65
CA LEU A 31 -7.94 2.93 -21.49
C LEU A 31 -8.80 3.39 -22.68
N PRO A 32 -8.76 4.67 -23.06
CA PRO A 32 -9.39 5.15 -24.29
C PRO A 32 -8.81 4.50 -25.55
N ALA A 33 -9.64 4.29 -26.58
CA ALA A 33 -9.23 3.69 -27.86
C ALA A 33 -8.00 4.37 -28.50
N LYS A 34 -7.87 5.70 -28.36
CA LYS A 34 -6.71 6.47 -28.85
C LYS A 34 -5.38 6.02 -28.22
N VAL A 35 -5.40 5.60 -26.96
CA VAL A 35 -4.23 5.11 -26.22
C VAL A 35 -3.93 3.66 -26.62
N ILE A 36 -4.97 2.82 -26.77
CA ILE A 36 -4.84 1.43 -27.19
C ILE A 36 -4.16 1.32 -28.56
N ASN A 37 -4.51 2.19 -29.51
CA ASN A 37 -3.92 2.22 -30.85
C ASN A 37 -2.43 2.59 -30.88
N ARG A 38 -1.86 3.03 -29.75
CA ARG A 38 -0.42 3.32 -29.60
C ARG A 38 0.36 2.16 -28.98
N ILE A 39 -0.32 1.06 -28.64
CA ILE A 39 0.28 -0.16 -28.11
C ILE A 39 0.62 -1.09 -29.28
N HIS A 40 1.90 -1.41 -29.42
CA HIS A 40 2.45 -2.30 -30.45
C HIS A 40 3.04 -3.55 -29.79
N ILE A 41 2.91 -4.69 -30.46
CA ILE A 41 3.41 -5.96 -29.96
C ILE A 41 4.56 -6.40 -30.87
N ALA A 42 5.76 -6.46 -30.32
CA ALA A 42 6.95 -6.99 -30.97
C ALA A 42 7.11 -8.46 -30.57
N VAL A 43 6.80 -9.37 -31.49
CA VAL A 43 6.95 -10.82 -31.27
C VAL A 43 8.43 -11.21 -31.38
N GLN A 44 9.16 -10.57 -32.28
CA GLN A 44 10.59 -10.74 -32.46
C GLN A 44 11.32 -9.41 -32.20
N HIS A 45 12.59 -9.48 -31.77
CA HIS A 45 13.39 -8.27 -31.54
C HIS A 45 13.57 -7.42 -32.80
N SER A 46 13.56 -8.06 -33.98
CA SER A 46 13.58 -7.39 -35.30
C SER A 46 12.35 -6.53 -35.60
N ASP A 47 11.26 -6.65 -34.83
CA ASP A 47 10.07 -5.82 -34.99
C ASP A 47 10.20 -4.46 -34.30
N ILE A 48 11.00 -4.38 -33.22
CA ILE A 48 11.15 -3.18 -32.39
C ILE A 48 11.61 -1.93 -33.19
N PRO A 49 12.54 -2.03 -34.17
CA PRO A 49 13.02 -0.89 -34.95
C PRO A 49 11.91 -0.15 -35.74
N LYS A 50 10.75 -0.79 -35.95
CA LYS A 50 9.57 -0.17 -36.59
C LYS A 50 9.02 1.01 -35.78
N TRP A 51 9.28 1.04 -34.46
CA TRP A 51 8.68 2.00 -33.53
C TRP A 51 9.69 2.73 -32.65
N ILE A 52 10.87 2.15 -32.42
CA ILE A 52 11.93 2.70 -31.56
C ILE A 52 13.27 2.62 -32.29
N SER A 53 14.05 3.71 -32.29
CA SER A 53 15.40 3.69 -32.90
C SER A 53 16.32 2.68 -32.22
N ASN A 54 17.14 1.98 -33.00
CA ASN A 54 18.16 1.04 -32.50
C ASN A 54 19.14 1.68 -31.51
N GLU A 55 19.46 2.97 -31.70
CA GLU A 55 20.35 3.73 -30.81
C GLU A 55 19.73 4.01 -29.44
N SER A 56 18.41 3.86 -29.30
CA SER A 56 17.68 4.07 -28.05
C SER A 56 17.46 2.78 -27.25
N ILE A 57 17.64 1.62 -27.88
CA ILE A 57 17.38 0.30 -27.29
C ILE A 57 18.68 -0.23 -26.67
N PRO A 58 18.69 -0.66 -25.40
CA PRO A 58 19.88 -1.27 -24.80
C PRO A 58 20.34 -2.53 -25.56
N VAL A 59 21.65 -2.78 -25.56
CA VAL A 59 22.25 -3.93 -26.26
C VAL A 59 21.59 -5.26 -25.87
N ALA A 60 21.26 -5.48 -24.59
CA ALA A 60 20.63 -6.74 -24.16
C ALA A 60 19.21 -6.96 -24.70
N TYR A 61 18.54 -5.90 -25.18
CA TYR A 61 17.24 -5.98 -25.84
C TYR A 61 17.36 -5.95 -27.38
N GLY A 62 18.57 -6.12 -27.92
CA GLY A 62 18.84 -6.20 -29.36
C GLY A 62 19.14 -4.85 -30.04
N GLY A 63 19.44 -3.81 -29.27
CA GLY A 63 19.78 -2.48 -29.79
C GLY A 63 21.28 -2.15 -29.77
N LEU A 64 21.59 -0.85 -29.86
CA LEU A 64 22.95 -0.31 -29.88
C LEU A 64 23.28 0.58 -28.68
N LYS A 65 22.31 0.85 -27.79
CA LYS A 65 22.52 1.75 -26.66
C LYS A 65 23.37 1.10 -25.58
N ILE A 66 24.51 1.70 -25.30
CA ILE A 66 25.37 1.35 -24.16
C ILE A 66 25.05 2.32 -23.01
N ILE A 67 24.64 1.79 -21.87
CA ILE A 67 24.37 2.58 -20.66
C ILE A 67 25.62 2.51 -19.78
N LYS A 68 26.25 3.67 -19.56
CA LYS A 68 27.45 3.81 -18.71
C LYS A 68 27.05 4.17 -17.28
N ASP A 69 27.84 3.75 -16.30
CA ASP A 69 27.82 4.22 -14.91
C ASP A 69 26.55 3.96 -14.08
N ALA A 70 25.76 2.96 -14.44
CA ALA A 70 24.58 2.61 -13.69
C ALA A 70 24.83 1.26 -12.96
N GLU A 71 24.48 1.16 -11.67
CA GLU A 71 24.39 -0.11 -10.90
C GLU A 71 23.24 -0.97 -11.44
N VAL A 72 23.30 -1.22 -12.72
CA VAL A 72 22.23 -1.64 -13.59
C VAL A 72 22.85 -2.81 -14.34
N ALA A 73 22.11 -3.91 -14.43
CA ALA A 73 22.61 -5.11 -15.09
C ALA A 73 23.08 -4.77 -16.53
N GLU A 74 23.82 -5.68 -17.17
CA GLU A 74 24.21 -5.57 -18.60
C GLU A 74 23.03 -5.19 -19.53
N THR A 75 21.79 -5.37 -19.05
CA THR A 75 20.53 -5.00 -19.69
C THR A 75 20.19 -3.51 -19.72
N GLY A 76 20.86 -2.66 -18.94
CA GLY A 76 20.45 -1.26 -18.84
C GLY A 76 19.18 -1.05 -17.99
N CYS A 77 18.71 -2.09 -17.29
CA CYS A 77 17.63 -2.03 -16.31
C CYS A 77 18.13 -2.30 -14.88
N ASN A 78 17.47 -1.69 -13.89
CA ASN A 78 17.73 -1.98 -12.48
C ASN A 78 17.71 -3.49 -12.25
N MET A 79 18.67 -4.01 -11.47
CA MET A 79 18.67 -5.42 -11.11
C MET A 79 17.34 -5.77 -10.43
N GLN A 80 16.73 -6.86 -10.87
CA GLN A 80 15.53 -7.36 -10.21
C GLN A 80 15.92 -7.78 -8.79
N LYS A 81 15.36 -7.09 -7.80
CA LYS A 81 15.47 -7.54 -6.40
C LYS A 81 14.40 -8.60 -6.19
N GLU A 82 14.82 -9.82 -5.87
CA GLU A 82 13.88 -10.82 -5.35
C GLU A 82 13.34 -10.31 -4.01
N LEU A 83 12.02 -10.37 -3.84
CA LEU A 83 11.41 -10.06 -2.55
C LEU A 83 11.81 -11.16 -1.57
N GLY A 84 12.58 -10.79 -0.55
CA GLY A 84 12.93 -11.68 0.54
C GLY A 84 11.86 -11.64 1.65
N ASP A 85 11.97 -12.56 2.61
CA ASP A 85 11.06 -12.61 3.77
C ASP A 85 11.01 -11.27 4.53
N ASP A 86 12.13 -10.54 4.56
CA ASP A 86 12.26 -9.21 5.19
C ASP A 86 11.48 -8.10 4.46
N ASP A 87 11.12 -8.30 3.18
CA ASP A 87 10.29 -7.36 2.42
C ASP A 87 8.79 -7.52 2.75
N PHE A 88 8.39 -8.64 3.40
CA PHE A 88 7.01 -8.88 3.80
C PHE A 88 6.71 -8.28 5.18
N ARG A 89 5.55 -7.61 5.28
CA ARG A 89 5.05 -7.14 6.58
C ARG A 89 4.68 -8.33 7.47
N ARG A 90 5.17 -8.31 8.71
CA ARG A 90 4.84 -9.28 9.77
C ARG A 90 3.95 -8.60 10.80
N GLU A 91 2.94 -9.31 11.31
CA GLU A 91 2.08 -8.76 12.38
C GLU A 91 2.89 -8.50 13.66
N GLY A 92 2.59 -7.37 14.27
CA GLY A 92 3.21 -6.86 15.48
C GLY A 92 4.64 -6.36 15.29
N ALA A 93 5.06 -6.07 14.07
CA ALA A 93 6.37 -5.46 13.78
C ALA A 93 6.53 -4.09 14.48
N ILE A 94 5.43 -3.36 14.66
CA ILE A 94 5.42 -2.10 15.42
C ILE A 94 5.88 -2.29 16.87
N TRP A 95 5.54 -3.41 17.51
CA TRP A 95 5.92 -3.65 18.89
C TRP A 95 7.42 -3.93 19.01
N GLU A 96 7.97 -4.73 18.09
CA GLU A 96 9.41 -5.00 18.01
C GLU A 96 10.19 -3.70 17.80
N LYS A 97 9.71 -2.83 16.92
CA LYS A 97 10.30 -1.51 16.64
C LYS A 97 10.44 -0.64 17.90
N TYR A 98 9.48 -0.74 18.83
CA TYR A 98 9.48 0.02 20.09
C TYR A 98 9.96 -0.81 21.29
N GLY A 99 10.60 -1.97 21.06
CA GLY A 99 11.17 -2.82 22.12
C GLY A 99 10.14 -3.47 23.04
N ILE A 100 8.88 -3.58 22.60
CA ILE A 100 7.80 -4.21 23.37
C ILE A 100 7.70 -5.68 22.99
N ASN A 101 7.83 -6.55 23.99
CA ASN A 101 7.63 -7.98 23.80
C ASN A 101 6.15 -8.29 23.55
N GLN A 102 5.83 -8.87 22.38
CA GLN A 102 4.47 -9.23 22.00
C GLN A 102 3.76 -10.15 23.01
N LYS A 103 4.49 -11.02 23.72
CA LYS A 103 3.91 -11.90 24.74
C LYS A 103 3.37 -11.15 25.96
N THR A 104 3.79 -9.90 26.14
CA THR A 104 3.32 -9.02 27.23
C THR A 104 2.14 -8.14 26.82
N LEU A 105 1.75 -8.16 25.54
CA LEU A 105 0.61 -7.41 25.05
C LEU A 105 -0.68 -8.09 25.47
N ASN A 106 -1.59 -7.28 25.99
CA ASN A 106 -2.95 -7.71 26.25
C ASN A 106 -3.82 -7.25 25.08
N TYR A 107 -4.14 -8.16 24.16
CA TYR A 107 -5.08 -7.87 23.09
C TYR A 107 -6.50 -8.00 23.62
N GLU A 108 -7.25 -6.91 23.49
CA GLU A 108 -8.68 -6.90 23.70
C GLU A 108 -9.37 -7.55 22.49
N ASN A 109 -10.29 -8.47 22.78
CA ASN A 109 -11.09 -9.14 21.77
C ASN A 109 -12.56 -8.78 22.01
N CYS A 110 -13.13 -7.99 21.12
CA CYS A 110 -14.46 -7.41 21.28
C CYS A 110 -15.35 -7.68 20.07
N ILE A 111 -16.65 -7.71 20.32
CA ILE A 111 -17.68 -7.87 19.28
C ILE A 111 -18.50 -6.58 19.25
N ILE A 112 -18.37 -5.82 18.17
CA ILE A 112 -19.01 -4.51 17.99
C ILE A 112 -20.28 -4.71 17.15
N ALA A 113 -21.42 -4.19 17.61
CA ALA A 113 -22.67 -4.33 16.87
C ALA A 113 -22.64 -3.53 15.55
N ALA A 114 -23.64 -3.73 14.71
CA ALA A 114 -23.75 -3.00 13.44
C ALA A 114 -23.97 -1.50 13.72
N GLY A 115 -23.15 -0.63 13.15
CA GLY A 115 -23.23 0.82 13.33
C GLY A 115 -22.59 1.37 14.62
N ASP A 116 -22.32 0.51 15.61
CA ASP A 116 -21.72 0.86 16.89
C ASP A 116 -20.20 1.05 16.81
N SER A 117 -19.62 1.58 17.89
CA SER A 117 -18.20 1.86 18.00
C SER A 117 -17.58 1.20 19.24
N TYR A 118 -16.32 0.79 19.09
CA TYR A 118 -15.39 0.63 20.20
C TYR A 118 -14.76 2.00 20.50
N LEU A 119 -14.68 2.37 21.78
CA LEU A 119 -14.06 3.61 22.23
C LEU A 119 -13.16 3.33 23.43
N GLN A 120 -11.89 3.73 23.30
CA GLN A 120 -10.94 3.74 24.41
C GLN A 120 -10.50 5.18 24.69
N ILE A 121 -10.55 5.58 25.97
CA ILE A 121 -10.06 6.86 26.44
C ILE A 121 -8.77 6.62 27.23
N LEU A 122 -7.68 7.29 26.85
CA LEU A 122 -6.37 7.12 27.45
C LEU A 122 -5.88 8.45 28.04
N ASP A 123 -5.36 8.43 29.26
CA ASP A 123 -4.71 9.60 29.86
C ASP A 123 -3.27 9.72 29.35
N ALA A 124 -3.06 10.59 28.37
CA ALA A 124 -1.80 10.75 27.66
C ALA A 124 -0.99 11.94 28.20
N LYS A 125 0.33 11.79 28.23
CA LYS A 125 1.28 12.83 28.63
C LYS A 125 2.10 13.29 27.44
N LYS A 126 2.43 14.59 27.42
CA LYS A 126 3.34 15.20 26.46
C LYS A 126 4.65 14.42 26.39
N GLY A 127 5.07 14.12 25.17
CA GLY A 127 6.29 13.35 24.90
C GLY A 127 6.04 11.86 24.78
N GLN A 128 4.87 11.36 25.18
CA GLN A 128 4.51 9.96 24.97
C GLN A 128 4.21 9.66 23.49
N ILE A 129 4.17 8.38 23.16
CA ILE A 129 3.73 7.87 21.87
C ILE A 129 2.62 6.85 22.13
N LEU A 130 1.45 7.04 21.52
CA LEU A 130 0.46 5.98 21.40
C LEU A 130 0.92 5.01 20.32
N ILE A 131 1.08 3.75 20.65
CA ILE A 131 1.26 2.65 19.71
C ILE A 131 0.00 1.81 19.69
N PHE A 132 -0.42 1.42 18.49
CA PHE A 132 -1.60 0.58 18.31
C PHE A 132 -1.36 -0.51 17.26
N GLU A 133 -2.04 -1.63 17.48
CA GLU A 133 -2.27 -2.68 16.48
C GLU A 133 -3.74 -3.09 16.57
N TYR A 134 -4.43 -3.18 15.44
CA TYR A 134 -5.77 -3.73 15.40
C TYR A 134 -6.07 -4.54 14.15
N PHE A 135 -6.92 -5.55 14.32
CA PHE A 135 -7.50 -6.35 13.25
C PHE A 135 -9.02 -6.40 13.42
N ALA A 136 -9.74 -6.08 12.36
CA ALA A 136 -11.19 -6.21 12.29
C ALA A 136 -11.64 -6.95 11.03
N ASN A 137 -12.60 -7.86 11.19
CA ASN A 137 -13.07 -8.71 10.09
C ASN A 137 -14.12 -8.06 9.17
N ARG A 138 -14.32 -6.74 9.26
CA ARG A 138 -15.32 -5.97 8.49
C ARG A 138 -14.74 -4.61 8.09
N ASN A 139 -15.53 -3.83 7.35
CA ASN A 139 -15.21 -2.44 7.09
C ASN A 139 -15.49 -1.60 8.35
N PHE A 140 -14.54 -0.75 8.70
CA PHE A 140 -14.64 0.12 9.86
C PHE A 140 -14.10 1.51 9.54
N GLU A 141 -14.33 2.41 10.48
CA GLU A 141 -13.78 3.74 10.49
C GLU A 141 -12.96 3.96 11.76
N VAL A 142 -11.80 4.57 11.65
CA VAL A 142 -10.92 4.87 12.80
C VAL A 142 -10.80 6.37 12.97
N ILE A 143 -10.93 6.80 14.23
CA ILE A 143 -10.82 8.18 14.66
C ILE A 143 -9.90 8.21 15.88
N VAL A 144 -8.87 9.05 15.82
CA VAL A 144 -7.96 9.31 16.93
C VAL A 144 -7.92 10.80 17.16
N GLU A 145 -8.45 11.24 18.31
CA GLU A 145 -8.66 12.65 18.64
C GLU A 145 -8.10 12.97 20.03
N ASP A 146 -7.65 14.20 20.21
CA ASP A 146 -7.34 14.75 21.53
C ASP A 146 -8.61 15.16 22.30
N GLU A 147 -8.44 15.66 23.52
CA GLU A 147 -9.55 16.08 24.39
C GLU A 147 -10.36 17.27 23.84
N TYR A 148 -9.80 18.01 22.87
CA TYR A 148 -10.42 19.15 22.21
C TYR A 148 -11.10 18.76 20.89
N GLY A 149 -11.03 17.48 20.49
CA GLY A 149 -11.60 16.98 19.24
C GLY A 149 -10.71 17.24 18.02
N ASN A 150 -9.43 17.57 18.21
CA ASN A 150 -8.51 17.67 17.07
C ASN A 150 -8.04 16.27 16.67
N TYR A 151 -8.16 15.97 15.38
CA TYR A 151 -7.67 14.74 14.81
C TYR A 151 -6.14 14.63 14.91
N LEU A 152 -5.66 13.59 15.59
CA LEU A 152 -4.24 13.22 15.60
C LEU A 152 -3.87 12.31 14.43
N LEU A 153 -4.86 11.62 13.85
CA LEU A 153 -4.76 10.90 12.59
C LEU A 153 -5.91 11.29 11.68
N PRO A 154 -5.71 11.30 10.35
CA PRO A 154 -6.82 11.43 9.41
C PRO A 154 -7.88 10.37 9.69
N ARG A 155 -9.14 10.72 9.51
CA ARG A 155 -10.24 9.76 9.59
C ARG A 155 -10.18 8.80 8.41
N PHE A 156 -9.99 7.52 8.70
CA PHE A 156 -9.87 6.49 7.67
C PHE A 156 -11.09 5.58 7.66
N LYS A 157 -11.56 5.24 6.46
CA LYS A 157 -12.50 4.13 6.23
C LYS A 157 -11.75 3.00 5.55
N MET A 158 -11.64 1.85 6.20
CA MET A 158 -10.77 0.76 5.75
C MET A 158 -11.29 -0.61 6.19
N SER A 159 -10.56 -1.65 5.83
CA SER A 159 -10.71 -3.02 6.33
C SER A 159 -9.34 -3.68 6.44
N THR A 160 -9.22 -4.66 7.33
CA THR A 160 -8.00 -5.47 7.53
C THR A 160 -8.31 -6.91 7.08
N PRO A 161 -8.30 -7.22 5.78
CA PRO A 161 -8.74 -8.53 5.28
C PRO A 161 -7.74 -9.65 5.58
N LEU A 162 -6.46 -9.31 5.76
CA LEU A 162 -5.38 -10.29 5.87
C LEU A 162 -4.41 -9.99 7.02
N LEU A 163 -4.01 -8.72 7.18
CA LEU A 163 -3.06 -8.28 8.19
C LEU A 163 -3.67 -7.21 9.07
N ALA A 164 -3.27 -7.20 10.34
CA ALA A 164 -3.53 -6.08 11.25
C ALA A 164 -2.98 -4.76 10.71
N GLU A 165 -3.66 -3.67 11.05
CA GLU A 165 -3.14 -2.32 10.85
C GLU A 165 -2.35 -1.91 12.10
N GLU A 166 -1.21 -1.26 11.88
CA GLU A 166 -0.26 -0.89 12.91
C GLU A 166 0.13 0.58 12.78
N GLY A 167 0.28 1.28 13.89
CA GLY A 167 0.68 2.67 13.84
C GLY A 167 1.17 3.24 15.16
N ALA A 168 1.71 4.43 15.07
CA ALA A 168 2.20 5.19 16.21
C ALA A 168 1.87 6.67 16.05
N VAL A 169 1.42 7.31 17.14
CA VAL A 169 1.02 8.71 17.18
C VAL A 169 1.76 9.42 18.32
N PRO A 170 2.62 10.41 18.01
CA PRO A 170 3.29 11.18 19.05
C PRO A 170 2.30 12.12 19.75
N ILE A 171 2.38 12.19 21.07
CA ILE A 171 1.53 13.00 21.92
C ILE A 171 2.22 14.34 22.21
N LYS A 172 1.63 15.43 21.73
CA LYS A 172 2.20 16.79 21.81
C LYS A 172 1.86 17.52 23.11
N GLU A 173 0.73 17.19 23.71
CA GLU A 173 0.19 17.87 24.89
C GLU A 173 -0.32 16.85 25.91
N ASN A 174 -0.37 17.22 27.18
CA ASN A 174 -1.00 16.39 28.21
C ASN A 174 -2.52 16.47 27.99
N GLY A 175 -3.22 15.35 28.15
CA GLY A 175 -4.67 15.35 28.00
C GLY A 175 -5.24 13.96 27.83
N LYS A 176 -6.54 13.91 27.54
CA LYS A 176 -7.22 12.68 27.17
C LYS A 176 -7.10 12.43 25.67
N LEU A 177 -6.92 11.18 25.32
CA LEU A 177 -6.88 10.71 23.94
C LEU A 177 -8.04 9.75 23.71
N ASN A 178 -8.86 10.04 22.70
CA ASN A 178 -9.96 9.20 22.27
C ASN A 178 -9.53 8.36 21.07
N PHE A 179 -9.54 7.04 21.22
CA PHE A 179 -9.36 6.10 20.13
C PHE A 179 -10.69 5.40 19.85
N GLU A 180 -11.32 5.74 18.73
CA GLU A 180 -12.60 5.17 18.31
C GLU A 180 -12.43 4.31 17.06
N LEU A 181 -13.07 3.14 17.07
CA LEU A 181 -13.21 2.28 15.91
C LEU A 181 -14.68 1.91 15.70
N ARG A 182 -15.26 2.43 14.62
CA ARG A 182 -16.68 2.29 14.30
C ARG A 182 -16.94 1.21 13.27
N ASN A 183 -17.88 0.31 13.55
CA ASN A 183 -18.33 -0.70 12.60
C ASN A 183 -19.21 -0.07 11.52
N LEU A 184 -18.75 -0.05 10.26
CA LEU A 184 -19.50 0.51 9.14
C LEU A 184 -20.53 -0.47 8.55
N SER A 185 -20.56 -1.72 9.03
CA SER A 185 -21.59 -2.68 8.66
C SER A 185 -22.95 -2.24 9.19
N ARG A 186 -23.98 -2.30 8.34
CA ARG A 186 -25.37 -1.98 8.72
C ARG A 186 -26.14 -3.15 9.31
N MET A 187 -25.64 -4.37 9.19
CA MET A 187 -26.38 -5.59 9.55
C MET A 187 -25.56 -6.56 10.39
N MET A 188 -24.28 -6.70 10.10
CA MET A 188 -23.40 -7.66 10.77
C MET A 188 -22.59 -7.04 11.89
N LYS A 189 -22.44 -7.80 12.99
CA LYS A 189 -21.46 -7.54 14.03
C LYS A 189 -20.03 -7.70 13.48
N MET A 190 -19.10 -6.96 14.06
CA MET A 190 -17.68 -6.98 13.73
C MET A 190 -16.90 -7.57 14.90
N LYS A 191 -15.94 -8.46 14.61
CA LYS A 191 -14.95 -8.91 15.57
C LYS A 191 -13.74 -7.99 15.46
N LEU A 192 -13.33 -7.41 16.57
CA LEU A 192 -12.15 -6.57 16.71
C LEU A 192 -11.16 -7.27 17.65
N ARG A 193 -9.91 -7.38 17.23
CA ARG A 193 -8.74 -7.66 18.08
C ARG A 193 -7.91 -6.39 18.10
N ILE A 194 -7.62 -5.83 19.26
CA ILE A 194 -6.91 -4.55 19.36
C ILE A 194 -5.97 -4.52 20.57
N ALA A 195 -4.82 -3.89 20.42
CA ALA A 195 -3.93 -3.54 21.52
C ALA A 195 -3.50 -2.07 21.37
N LEU A 196 -3.60 -1.32 22.47
CA LEU A 196 -3.22 0.09 22.56
C LEU A 196 -2.23 0.26 23.71
N ARG A 197 -1.15 1.01 23.50
CA ARG A 197 -0.16 1.28 24.55
C ARG A 197 0.42 2.68 24.43
N LEU A 198 0.41 3.41 25.54
CA LEU A 198 1.20 4.63 25.69
C LEU A 198 2.60 4.26 26.18
N ILE A 199 3.62 4.77 25.51
CA ILE A 199 5.03 4.67 25.91
C ILE A 199 5.65 6.06 26.04
N ASN A 200 6.77 6.15 26.76
CA ASN A 200 7.57 7.38 26.87
C ASN A 200 8.69 7.41 25.81
#